data_AF-A0A7D7X6U6-F1
#
_entry.id   AF-A0A7D7X6U6-F1
#
_cell.length_a   1.000
_cell.length_b   1.000
_cell.length_c   1.000
_cell.angle_alpha   90.00
_cell.angle_beta   90.00
_cell.angle_gamma   90.00
#
_symmetry.space_group_name_H-M   'P 1'
#
loop_
_entity.id
_entity.type
_entity.pdbx_description
1 polymer ?
#
loop_
_entity_poly.entity_id
_entity_poly.type
_entity_poly.pdbx_seq_one_letter_code
_entity_poly.pdbx_strand_id
1 'polypeptide(L)'
;MAHPITFRPKPHDPHAELIERVEAAPAEHGQALLAAWDLLQVAHDKGMLDLAKGLIGGKDVIAGKLAEAANLPESVAAIRNAMAGARLLGSVDPDMLQRLAQAMEGAARQHKQEKEPPSLWQLFKRGTSKDARRGLSYLTHVLTALGRAMRGE
;
A
#
# COMPACT_ATOMS: atom_id res chain seq x y z
N MET A 1 83.31 13.01 6.41
CA MET A 1 82.31 14.06 6.12
C MET A 1 81.26 13.46 5.20
N ALA A 2 79.99 13.41 5.62
CA ALA A 2 78.92 12.76 4.86
C ALA A 2 78.35 13.71 3.80
N HIS A 3 78.19 13.23 2.57
CA HIS A 3 77.60 14.01 1.47
C HIS A 3 76.07 14.11 1.64
N PRO A 4 75.45 15.28 1.38
CA PRO A 4 74.01 15.43 1.51
C PRO A 4 73.30 14.71 0.37
N ILE A 5 72.38 13.81 0.72
CA ILE A 5 71.46 13.18 -0.23
C ILE A 5 70.41 14.21 -0.63
N THR A 6 70.32 14.57 -1.90
CA THR A 6 69.28 15.49 -2.39
C THR A 6 67.96 14.74 -2.50
N PHE A 7 67.17 14.70 -1.42
CA PHE A 7 65.81 14.19 -1.47
C PHE A 7 64.92 15.21 -2.17
N ARG A 8 64.48 14.89 -3.38
CA ARG A 8 63.40 15.61 -4.07
C ARG A 8 62.12 14.81 -3.87
N PRO A 9 61.16 15.27 -3.03
CA PRO A 9 59.85 14.63 -2.95
C PRO A 9 59.20 14.71 -4.33
N LYS A 10 58.81 13.56 -4.88
CA LYS A 10 57.97 13.52 -6.07
C LYS A 10 56.64 14.23 -5.71
N PRO A 11 56.08 15.10 -6.56
CA PRO A 11 54.80 15.73 -6.29
C PRO A 11 53.76 14.62 -6.10
N HIS A 12 53.22 14.50 -4.89
CA HIS A 12 52.16 13.56 -4.56
C HIS A 12 50.85 14.27 -4.91
N ASP A 13 50.23 13.87 -6.01
CA ASP A 13 48.91 14.35 -6.43
C ASP A 13 47.85 13.36 -5.93
N PRO A 14 47.05 13.71 -4.90
CA PRO A 14 46.02 12.84 -4.35
C PRO A 14 44.94 12.47 -5.38
N HIS A 15 44.72 13.32 -6.39
CA HIS A 15 43.75 13.05 -7.44
C HIS A 15 44.25 12.00 -8.44
N ALA A 16 45.56 11.99 -8.72
CA ALA A 16 46.16 10.98 -9.59
C ALA A 16 46.08 9.58 -8.96
N GLU A 17 46.29 9.45 -7.64
CA GLU A 17 46.14 8.17 -6.93
C GLU A 17 44.68 7.70 -6.90
N LEU A 18 43.73 8.61 -6.73
CA LEU A 18 42.31 8.28 -6.78
C LEU A 18 41.88 7.80 -8.18
N ILE A 19 42.38 8.44 -9.23
CA ILE A 19 42.12 8.03 -10.62
C ILE A 19 42.73 6.65 -10.89
N GLU A 20 43.98 6.42 -10.48
CA GLU A 20 44.65 5.13 -10.61
C GLU A 20 43.91 4.01 -9.86
N ARG A 21 43.42 4.29 -8.64
CA ARG A 21 42.59 3.36 -7.86
C ARG A 21 41.24 3.08 -8.51
N VAL A 22 40.60 4.08 -9.13
CA VAL A 22 39.34 3.92 -9.85
C VAL A 22 39.55 3.15 -11.16
N GLU A 23 40.68 3.34 -11.84
CA GLU A 23 41.06 2.60 -13.04
C GLU A 23 41.46 1.15 -12.75
N ALA A 24 42.04 0.87 -11.57
CA ALA A 24 42.42 -0.46 -11.11
C ALA A 24 41.26 -1.24 -10.44
N ALA A 25 40.28 -0.54 -9.86
CA ALA A 25 39.14 -1.15 -9.16
C ALA A 25 38.31 -2.16 -9.98
N PRO A 26 38.08 -2.00 -11.31
CA PRO A 26 37.36 -2.99 -12.11
C PRO A 26 38.09 -4.34 -12.20
N ALA A 27 39.42 -4.35 -12.14
CA ALA A 27 40.23 -5.56 -12.23
C ALA A 27 40.33 -6.31 -10.90
N GLU A 28 40.44 -5.60 -9.77
CA GLU A 28 40.55 -6.21 -8.43
C GLU A 28 39.18 -6.46 -7.75
N HIS A 29 38.15 -5.69 -8.11
CA HIS A 29 36.82 -5.75 -7.49
C HIS A 29 35.70 -6.06 -8.49
N GLY A 30 36.03 -6.55 -9.69
CA GLY A 30 35.06 -6.89 -10.73
C GLY A 30 33.92 -7.79 -10.24
N GLN A 31 34.21 -8.73 -9.33
CA GLN A 31 33.19 -9.59 -8.74
C GLN A 31 32.24 -8.84 -7.80
N ALA A 32 32.74 -7.86 -7.05
CA ALA A 32 31.91 -7.02 -6.19
C ALA A 32 31.07 -6.03 -7.01
N LEU A 33 31.62 -5.49 -8.11
CA LEU A 33 30.87 -4.66 -9.05
C LEU A 33 29.76 -5.45 -9.73
N LEU A 34 30.03 -6.68 -10.16
CA LEU A 34 29.01 -7.56 -10.74
C LEU A 34 27.91 -7.88 -9.72
N ALA A 35 28.26 -8.19 -8.47
CA ALA A 35 27.28 -8.44 -7.41
C ALA A 35 26.43 -7.19 -7.10
N ALA A 36 27.03 -5.99 -7.13
CA ALA A 36 26.30 -4.74 -6.98
C ALA A 36 25.33 -4.50 -8.16
N TRP A 37 25.76 -4.82 -9.38
CA TRP A 37 24.92 -4.74 -10.58
C TRP A 37 23.75 -5.71 -10.52
N ASP A 38 24.00 -6.96 -10.14
CA ASP A 38 22.96 -7.97 -9.97
C ASP A 38 21.94 -7.55 -8.91
N LEU A 39 22.38 -7.00 -7.78
CA LEU A 39 21.49 -6.46 -6.75
C LEU A 39 20.64 -5.30 -7.30
N LEU A 40 21.26 -4.40 -8.07
CA LEU A 40 20.58 -3.26 -8.68
C LEU A 40 19.56 -3.72 -9.71
N GLN A 41 19.89 -4.75 -10.49
CA GLN A 41 19.01 -5.35 -11.48
C GLN A 41 17.83 -6.06 -10.81
N VAL A 42 18.05 -6.83 -9.75
CA VAL A 42 16.96 -7.45 -8.97
C VAL A 42 16.05 -6.39 -8.35
N ALA A 43 16.61 -5.28 -7.85
CA ALA A 43 15.83 -4.17 -7.32
C ALA A 43 15.03 -3.45 -8.42
N HIS A 44 15.59 -3.34 -9.63
CA HIS A 44 14.91 -2.80 -10.80
C HIS A 44 13.75 -3.70 -11.25
N ASP A 45 14.00 -5.00 -11.44
CA ASP A 45 13.02 -5.99 -11.92
C ASP A 45 11.82 -6.12 -10.97
N LYS A 46 12.06 -5.93 -9.67
CA LYS A 46 11.00 -5.95 -8.64
C LYS A 46 10.31 -4.59 -8.45
N GLY A 47 10.62 -3.58 -9.27
CA GLY A 47 10.02 -2.26 -9.22
C GLY A 47 10.39 -1.43 -7.99
N MET A 48 11.40 -1.85 -7.21
CA MET A 48 11.81 -1.13 -6.00
C MET A 48 12.44 0.22 -6.35
N LEU A 49 13.15 0.30 -7.48
CA LEU A 49 13.71 1.56 -7.98
C LEU A 49 12.63 2.56 -8.41
N ASP A 50 11.54 2.08 -9.02
CA ASP A 50 10.40 2.93 -9.40
C ASP A 50 9.62 3.41 -8.20
N LEU A 51 9.48 2.55 -7.19
CA LEU A 51 8.85 2.88 -5.91
C LEU A 51 9.68 3.95 -5.15
N ALA A 52 11.01 3.79 -5.13
CA ALA A 52 11.93 4.78 -4.57
C ALA A 52 11.88 6.11 -5.36
N LYS A 53 11.85 6.05 -6.68
CA LYS A 53 11.75 7.23 -7.56
C LYS A 53 10.42 7.97 -7.37
N GLY A 54 9.32 7.24 -7.22
CA GLY A 54 8.00 7.81 -6.90
C GLY A 54 7.96 8.45 -5.51
N LEU A 55 8.60 7.81 -4.51
CA LEU A 55 8.69 8.33 -3.15
C LEU A 55 9.60 9.56 -3.04
N ILE A 56 10.72 9.61 -3.78
CA ILE A 56 11.64 10.75 -3.80
C ILE A 56 11.11 11.90 -4.68
N GLY A 57 10.40 11.58 -5.77
CA GLY A 57 9.74 12.56 -6.63
C GLY A 57 8.58 13.29 -5.93
N GLY A 58 7.91 12.61 -5.00
CA GLY A 58 6.98 13.20 -4.03
C GLY A 58 7.76 13.84 -2.88
N LYS A 59 8.28 15.05 -3.09
CA LYS A 59 8.92 15.84 -2.03
C LYS A 59 8.04 15.87 -0.77
N ASP A 60 8.47 15.20 0.30
CA ASP A 60 8.37 15.66 1.69
C ASP A 60 9.03 14.67 2.69
N VAL A 61 9.39 15.22 3.85
CA VAL A 61 10.28 14.74 4.94
C VAL A 61 9.85 13.42 5.65
N ILE A 62 9.01 12.60 5.03
CA ILE A 62 8.39 11.42 5.65
C ILE A 62 9.12 10.11 5.29
N ALA A 63 10.03 10.11 4.30
CA ALA A 63 10.67 8.88 3.82
C ALA A 63 11.48 8.13 4.90
N GLY A 64 12.21 8.84 5.76
CA GLY A 64 13.05 8.22 6.80
C GLY A 64 12.24 7.49 7.89
N LYS A 65 11.14 8.09 8.34
CA LYS A 65 10.26 7.47 9.35
C LYS A 65 9.39 6.36 8.77
N LEU A 66 9.02 6.46 7.49
CA LEU A 66 8.31 5.41 6.77
C LEU A 66 9.18 4.16 6.56
N ALA A 67 10.47 4.31 6.28
CA ALA A 67 11.37 3.19 6.06
C ALA A 67 11.62 2.37 7.34
N GLU A 68 11.81 3.04 8.49
CA GLU A 68 11.87 2.34 9.78
C GLU A 68 10.53 1.71 10.13
N ALA A 69 9.42 2.45 9.96
CA ALA A 69 8.07 1.94 10.22
C ALA A 69 7.74 0.71 9.35
N ALA A 70 8.06 0.71 8.06
CA ALA A 70 7.71 -0.36 7.12
C ALA A 70 8.32 -1.73 7.46
N ASN A 71 9.46 -1.74 8.17
CA ASN A 71 10.13 -2.97 8.59
C ASN A 71 9.61 -3.55 9.91
N LEU A 72 8.69 -2.85 10.60
CA LEU A 72 8.01 -3.43 11.76
C LEU A 72 6.97 -4.47 11.31
N PRO A 73 6.84 -5.60 12.04
CA PRO A 73 5.79 -6.60 11.78
C PRO A 73 4.38 -6.00 11.72
N GLU A 74 4.12 -4.99 12.55
CA GLU A 74 2.88 -4.24 12.62
C GLU A 74 2.58 -3.50 11.31
N SER A 75 3.59 -2.98 10.64
CA SER A 75 3.42 -2.25 9.37
C SER A 75 3.20 -3.19 8.20
N VAL A 76 3.83 -4.37 8.21
CA VAL A 76 3.52 -5.43 7.24
C VAL A 76 2.06 -5.88 7.39
N ALA A 77 1.57 -6.05 8.63
CA ALA A 77 0.17 -6.36 8.90
C ALA A 77 -0.77 -5.24 8.43
N ALA A 78 -0.43 -3.97 8.70
CA ALA A 78 -1.19 -2.82 8.25
C ALA A 78 -1.28 -2.75 6.71
N ILE A 79 -0.17 -2.96 6.01
CA ILE A 79 -0.13 -2.99 4.54
C ILE A 79 -0.97 -4.14 3.99
N ARG A 80 -0.87 -5.34 4.58
CA ARG A 80 -1.72 -6.48 4.20
C ARG A 80 -3.20 -6.19 4.41
N ASN A 81 -3.57 -5.60 5.54
CA ASN A 81 -4.95 -5.21 5.82
C ASN A 81 -5.43 -4.11 4.86
N ALA A 82 -4.58 -3.14 4.51
CA ALA A 82 -4.90 -2.11 3.53
C ALA A 82 -5.14 -2.69 2.14
N MET A 83 -4.27 -3.62 1.69
CA MET A 83 -4.48 -4.33 0.42
C MET A 83 -5.73 -5.20 0.43
N ALA A 84 -6.00 -5.92 1.52
CA ALA A 84 -7.23 -6.69 1.69
C ALA A 84 -8.46 -5.78 1.65
N GLY A 85 -8.41 -4.63 2.33
CA GLY A 85 -9.45 -3.60 2.28
C GLY A 85 -9.67 -3.04 0.89
N ALA A 86 -8.61 -2.72 0.16
CA ALA A 86 -8.70 -2.26 -1.23
C ALA A 86 -9.33 -3.31 -2.16
N ARG A 87 -8.97 -4.58 -1.99
CA ARG A 87 -9.59 -5.70 -2.73
C ARG A 87 -11.06 -5.87 -2.37
N LEU A 88 -11.42 -5.77 -1.10
CA LEU A 88 -12.81 -5.81 -0.65
C LEU A 88 -13.60 -4.67 -1.30
N LEU A 89 -13.11 -3.43 -1.25
CA LEU A 89 -13.74 -2.27 -1.89
C LEU A 89 -13.89 -2.46 -3.40
N GLY A 90 -12.85 -2.96 -4.08
CA GLY A 90 -12.89 -3.24 -5.52
C GLY A 90 -13.76 -4.44 -5.90
N SER A 91 -14.05 -5.35 -4.96
CA SER A 91 -14.92 -6.51 -5.19
C SER A 91 -16.41 -6.19 -5.07
N VAL A 92 -16.76 -5.04 -4.50
CA VAL A 92 -18.17 -4.62 -4.41
C VAL A 92 -18.64 -4.20 -5.79
N ASP A 93 -19.70 -4.84 -6.27
CA ASP A 93 -20.36 -4.49 -7.53
C ASP A 93 -20.86 -3.02 -7.49
N PRO A 94 -20.38 -2.14 -8.39
CA PRO A 94 -20.79 -0.75 -8.42
C PRO A 94 -22.30 -0.58 -8.71
N ASP A 95 -22.91 -1.49 -9.47
CA ASP A 95 -24.35 -1.46 -9.73
C ASP A 95 -25.14 -1.76 -8.45
N MET A 96 -24.65 -2.68 -7.61
CA MET A 96 -25.24 -2.97 -6.31
C MET A 96 -25.15 -1.76 -5.38
N LEU A 97 -23.99 -1.10 -5.33
CA LEU A 97 -23.80 0.14 -4.56
C LEU A 97 -24.75 1.25 -5.01
N GLN A 98 -24.91 1.44 -6.31
CA GLN A 98 -25.80 2.46 -6.85
C GLN A 98 -27.27 2.16 -6.50
N ARG A 99 -27.71 0.90 -6.63
CA ARG A 99 -29.06 0.48 -6.23
C ARG A 99 -29.32 0.70 -4.73
N LEU A 100 -28.34 0.41 -3.88
CA LEU A 100 -28.44 0.64 -2.44
C LEU A 100 -28.55 2.14 -2.12
N ALA A 101 -27.72 2.97 -2.77
CA ALA A 101 -27.78 4.43 -2.62
C ALA A 101 -29.15 4.99 -3.02
N GLN A 102 -29.69 4.55 -4.16
CA GLN A 102 -31.03 4.93 -4.62
C GLN A 102 -32.12 4.47 -3.65
N ALA A 103 -32.03 3.25 -3.11
CA ALA A 103 -32.98 2.74 -2.13
C ALA A 103 -32.96 3.56 -0.83
N MET A 104 -31.77 3.94 -0.33
CA MET A 104 -31.62 4.79 0.85
C MET A 104 -32.16 6.20 0.61
N GLU A 105 -31.88 6.79 -0.55
CA GLU A 105 -32.41 8.10 -0.91
C GLU A 105 -33.94 8.06 -1.02
N GLY A 106 -34.49 7.02 -1.63
CA GLY A 106 -35.94 6.78 -1.71
C GLY A 106 -36.58 6.68 -0.32
N ALA A 107 -35.98 5.89 0.59
CA ALA A 107 -36.43 5.76 1.96
C ALA A 107 -36.37 7.10 2.72
N ALA A 108 -35.28 7.86 2.56
CA ALA A 108 -35.12 9.17 3.18
C ALA A 108 -36.15 10.18 2.65
N ARG A 109 -36.44 10.17 1.35
CA ARG A 109 -37.49 11.02 0.74
C ARG A 109 -38.89 10.64 1.25
N GLN A 110 -39.21 9.35 1.32
CA GLN A 110 -40.48 8.88 1.87
C GLN A 110 -40.64 9.29 3.34
N HIS A 111 -39.60 9.14 4.14
CA HIS A 111 -39.63 9.56 5.54
C HIS A 111 -39.79 11.09 5.69
N LYS A 112 -39.14 11.90 4.84
CA LYS A 112 -39.33 13.36 4.82
C LYS A 112 -40.74 13.79 4.39
N GLN A 113 -41.42 12.99 3.56
CA GLN A 113 -42.80 13.26 3.13
C GLN A 113 -43.83 12.85 4.18
N GLU A 114 -43.47 11.98 5.13
CA GLU A 114 -44.30 11.65 6.29
C GLU A 114 -44.29 12.81 7.28
N LYS A 115 -45.37 13.62 7.23
CA LYS A 115 -45.55 14.76 8.13
C LYS A 115 -45.94 14.35 9.55
N GLU A 116 -46.52 13.16 9.71
CA GLU A 116 -46.95 12.62 11.00
C GLU A 116 -46.34 11.25 11.23
N PRO A 117 -45.98 10.91 12.48
CA PRO A 117 -45.41 9.62 12.81
C PRO A 117 -46.42 8.50 12.51
N PRO A 118 -45.99 7.41 11.85
CA PRO A 118 -46.88 6.31 11.52
C PRO A 118 -47.41 5.63 12.79
N SER A 119 -48.66 5.17 12.75
CA SER A 119 -49.28 4.47 13.86
C SER A 119 -48.65 3.08 14.08
N LEU A 120 -48.75 2.54 15.30
CA LEU A 120 -48.23 1.21 15.64
C LEU A 120 -48.77 0.12 14.69
N TRP A 121 -50.03 0.23 14.26
CA TRP A 121 -50.63 -0.67 13.29
C TRP A 121 -50.02 -0.54 11.89
N GLN A 122 -49.74 0.69 11.44
CA GLN A 122 -49.07 0.94 10.17
C GLN A 122 -47.64 0.40 10.17
N LEU A 123 -46.90 0.56 11.27
CA LEU A 123 -45.57 -0.01 11.45
C LEU A 123 -45.60 -1.54 11.38
N PHE A 124 -46.54 -2.18 12.08
CA PHE A 124 -46.72 -3.63 12.02
C PHE A 124 -47.02 -4.13 10.59
N LYS A 125 -47.94 -3.46 9.89
CA LYS A 125 -48.28 -3.79 8.50
C LYS A 125 -47.09 -3.59 7.54
N ARG A 126 -46.29 -2.55 7.75
CA ARG A 126 -45.07 -2.28 6.96
C ARG A 126 -43.99 -3.33 7.23
N GLY A 127 -43.73 -3.65 8.49
CA GLY A 127 -42.75 -4.68 8.88
C GLY A 127 -43.10 -6.07 8.37
N THR A 128 -44.39 -6.36 8.17
CA THR A 128 -44.87 -7.65 7.64
C THR A 128 -45.16 -7.62 6.14
N SER A 129 -44.85 -6.52 5.44
CA SER A 129 -45.05 -6.37 3.99
C SER A 129 -44.20 -7.34 3.18
N LYS A 130 -44.58 -7.57 1.91
CA LYS A 130 -43.84 -8.45 0.99
C LYS A 130 -42.38 -7.99 0.82
N ASP A 131 -42.15 -6.68 0.73
CA ASP A 131 -40.81 -6.13 0.53
C ASP A 131 -39.96 -6.17 1.80
N ALA A 132 -40.57 -5.95 2.98
CA ALA A 132 -39.88 -6.15 4.26
C ALA A 132 -39.43 -7.61 4.45
N ARG A 133 -40.29 -8.57 4.10
CA ARG A 133 -39.93 -10.01 4.13
C ARG A 133 -38.81 -10.35 3.15
N ARG A 134 -38.81 -9.77 1.95
CA ARG A 134 -37.72 -9.95 0.97
C ARG A 134 -36.40 -9.40 1.49
N GLY A 135 -36.41 -8.19 2.07
CA GLY A 135 -35.22 -7.59 2.68
C GLY A 135 -34.68 -8.42 3.84
N LEU A 136 -35.57 -8.90 4.73
CA LEU A 136 -35.20 -9.80 5.82
C LEU A 136 -34.59 -11.11 5.30
N SER A 137 -35.19 -11.74 4.28
CA SER A 137 -34.65 -12.96 3.67
C SER A 137 -33.24 -12.73 3.12
N TYR A 138 -33.00 -11.61 2.44
CA TYR A 138 -31.69 -11.26 1.94
C TYR A 138 -30.67 -11.06 3.08
N LEU A 139 -31.05 -10.31 4.12
CA LEU A 139 -30.21 -10.11 5.30
C LEU A 139 -29.83 -11.44 5.96
N THR A 140 -30.79 -12.37 6.11
CA THR A 140 -30.52 -13.70 6.65
C THR A 140 -29.54 -14.49 5.78
N HIS A 141 -29.63 -14.40 4.46
CA HIS A 141 -28.66 -15.03 3.56
C HIS A 141 -27.26 -14.44 3.71
N VAL A 142 -27.13 -13.12 3.81
CA VAL A 142 -25.86 -12.43 4.06
C VAL A 142 -25.26 -12.88 5.39
N LEU A 143 -26.06 -12.89 6.46
CA LEU A 143 -25.63 -13.35 7.79
C LEU A 143 -25.20 -14.82 7.78
N THR A 144 -25.93 -15.68 7.04
CA THR A 144 -25.59 -17.10 6.91
C THR A 144 -24.27 -17.29 6.16
N ALA A 145 -24.07 -16.56 5.05
CA ALA A 145 -22.83 -16.61 4.28
C ALA A 145 -21.63 -16.13 5.12
N LEU A 146 -21.80 -15.04 5.86
CA LEU A 146 -20.80 -14.52 6.79
C LEU A 146 -20.46 -15.53 7.89
N GLY A 147 -21.48 -16.16 8.49
CA GLY A 147 -21.30 -17.19 9.50
C GLY A 147 -20.54 -18.42 8.98
N ARG A 148 -20.74 -18.82 7.72
CA ARG A 148 -19.96 -19.89 7.07
C ARG A 148 -18.50 -19.49 6.87
N ALA A 149 -18.24 -18.27 6.36
CA ALA A 149 -16.88 -17.77 6.15
C ALA A 149 -16.07 -17.67 7.46
N MET A 150 -16.73 -17.31 8.56
CA MET A 150 -16.12 -17.24 9.89
C MET A 150 -15.83 -18.61 10.52
N ARG A 151 -16.48 -19.69 10.04
CA ARG A 151 -16.32 -21.03 10.62
C ARG A 151 -14.98 -21.68 10.24
N GLY A 152 -14.30 -21.17 9.21
CA GLY A 152 -13.04 -21.71 8.71
C GLY A 152 -13.20 -23.15 8.24
N GLU A 153 -13.57 -23.33 6.97
CA GLU A 153 -13.17 -24.54 6.23
C GLU A 153 -11.81 -24.30 5.59
#